data_AF-A0A937LK93-F1
#
_entry.id   AF-A0A937LK93-F1
#
_cell.length_a   1.000
_cell.length_b   1.000
_cell.length_c   1.000
_cell.angle_alpha   90.00
_cell.angle_beta   90.00
_cell.angle_gamma   90.00
#
_symmetry.space_group_name_H-M   'P 1'
#
loop_
_entity.id
_entity.type
_entity.pdbx_description
1 polymer ?
#
loop_
_entity_poly.entity_id
_entity_poly.type
_entity_poly.pdbx_seq_one_letter_code
_entity_poly.pdbx_strand_id
1 'polypeptide(L)'
;MIYTYKLTEEISRWAFEIHIKNNNSWWIAYTNPTAGPWKRVESYDEKNEKGEVCRFGRDEKRPDIIIVNDELKIIIIFEAKDSIDKLKSNNQIEKSCKVIEDMAKTLTSIVDNPYWGERHLYKIYNGLLWGSTNPSSNETVKNMFLIYSKELKRIESIIDKTIQIGIESNKDNKNSINLSFHKNSDSKIVNDIIESLK
;
A
#
# COMPACT_ATOMS: atom_id res chain seq x y z
N MET A 1 11.17 12.24 -30.30
CA MET A 1 11.85 12.83 -29.12
C MET A 1 11.58 11.90 -27.95
N ILE A 2 12.61 11.30 -27.32
CA ILE A 2 12.44 10.41 -26.17
C ILE A 2 12.54 11.28 -24.92
N TYR A 3 11.45 11.45 -24.19
CA TYR A 3 11.45 12.18 -22.92
C TYR A 3 12.02 11.31 -21.81
N THR A 4 13.04 11.81 -21.11
CA THR A 4 13.63 11.18 -19.94
C THR A 4 13.09 11.83 -18.67
N TYR A 5 12.59 11.03 -17.72
CA TYR A 5 12.14 11.51 -16.42
C TYR A 5 12.89 10.80 -15.27
N LYS A 6 12.99 11.45 -14.11
CA LYS A 6 13.48 10.80 -12.89
C LYS A 6 12.32 10.02 -12.27
N LEU A 7 12.56 8.78 -11.83
CA LEU A 7 11.57 8.02 -11.08
C LEU A 7 11.38 8.69 -9.71
N THR A 8 10.19 9.22 -9.46
CA THR A 8 9.80 9.85 -8.19
C THR A 8 8.82 8.95 -7.44
N GLU A 9 8.54 9.29 -6.18
CA GLU A 9 7.54 8.61 -5.36
C GLU A 9 6.17 8.61 -6.05
N GLU A 10 5.78 9.77 -6.61
CA GLU A 10 4.52 9.92 -7.34
C GLU A 10 4.44 9.04 -8.59
N ILE A 11 5.54 8.93 -9.35
CA ILE A 11 5.56 8.11 -10.56
C ILE A 11 5.49 6.61 -10.20
N SER A 12 6.21 6.18 -9.15
CA SER A 12 6.10 4.80 -8.64
C SER A 12 4.68 4.50 -8.16
N ARG A 13 4.08 5.45 -7.44
CA ARG A 13 2.69 5.37 -6.96
C ARG A 13 1.71 5.25 -8.13
N TRP A 14 1.80 6.13 -9.12
CA TRP A 14 0.92 6.12 -10.29
C TRP A 14 1.06 4.86 -11.14
N ALA A 15 2.28 4.32 -11.31
CA ALA A 15 2.48 3.06 -12.02
C ALA A 15 1.69 1.93 -11.35
N PHE A 16 1.74 1.85 -10.02
CA PHE A 16 0.97 0.87 -9.26
C PHE A 16 -0.54 1.14 -9.31
N GLU A 17 -0.97 2.41 -9.23
CA GLU A 17 -2.40 2.74 -9.35
C GLU A 17 -3.00 2.35 -10.70
N ILE A 18 -2.26 2.57 -11.80
CA ILE A 18 -2.70 2.15 -13.15
C ILE A 18 -2.83 0.63 -13.21
N HIS A 19 -1.86 -0.09 -12.63
CA HIS A 19 -1.91 -1.55 -12.55
C HIS A 19 -3.16 -2.03 -11.80
N ILE A 20 -3.43 -1.47 -10.63
CA ILE A 20 -4.62 -1.84 -9.84
C ILE A 20 -5.93 -1.47 -10.54
N LYS A 21 -6.00 -0.32 -11.23
CA LYS A 21 -7.20 0.05 -12.00
C LYS A 21 -7.52 -0.90 -13.16
N ASN A 22 -6.51 -1.60 -13.68
CA ASN A 22 -6.66 -2.62 -14.71
C ASN A 22 -6.84 -4.03 -14.13
N ASN A 23 -6.73 -4.18 -12.80
CA ASN A 23 -6.95 -5.44 -12.09
C ASN A 23 -8.43 -5.53 -11.65
N ASN A 24 -9.05 -6.69 -11.83
CA ASN A 24 -10.47 -6.87 -11.51
C ASN A 24 -10.73 -7.27 -10.05
N SER A 25 -9.72 -7.80 -9.35
CA SER A 25 -9.85 -8.32 -7.98
C SER A 25 -9.47 -7.29 -6.91
N TRP A 26 -8.71 -6.25 -7.29
CA TRP A 26 -8.23 -5.20 -6.38
C TRP A 26 -8.78 -3.84 -6.78
N TRP A 27 -9.17 -3.03 -5.78
CA TRP A 27 -9.57 -1.65 -6.01
C TRP A 27 -8.92 -0.69 -5.01
N ILE A 28 -8.81 0.58 -5.40
CA ILE A 28 -8.15 1.63 -4.62
C ILE A 28 -9.20 2.32 -3.74
N ALA A 29 -9.09 2.15 -2.43
CA ALA A 29 -9.92 2.86 -1.45
C ALA A 29 -9.40 4.26 -1.15
N TYR A 30 -8.09 4.45 -1.26
CA TYR A 30 -7.43 5.73 -1.03
C TYR A 30 -6.12 5.82 -1.80
N THR A 31 -5.82 7.01 -2.31
CA THR A 31 -4.48 7.39 -2.76
C THR A 31 -4.20 8.81 -2.32
N ASN A 32 -3.01 9.06 -1.78
CA ASN A 32 -2.61 10.38 -1.30
C ASN A 32 -2.42 11.32 -2.51
N PRO A 33 -3.31 12.31 -2.69
CA PRO A 33 -3.28 13.14 -3.89
C PRO A 33 -2.14 14.16 -3.81
N THR A 34 -1.48 14.40 -4.94
CA THR A 34 -0.48 15.48 -5.09
C THR A 34 -1.10 16.86 -4.82
N ALA A 35 -2.38 17.05 -5.17
CA ALA A 35 -3.14 18.26 -4.91
C ALA A 35 -4.65 17.97 -4.81
N GLY A 36 -5.37 18.81 -4.08
CA GLY A 36 -6.84 18.80 -4.02
C GLY A 36 -7.42 18.47 -2.63
N PRO A 37 -8.73 18.74 -2.43
CA PRO A 37 -9.42 18.54 -1.15
C PRO A 37 -9.75 17.07 -0.83
N TRP A 38 -9.41 16.15 -1.73
CA TRP A 38 -9.87 14.75 -1.75
C TRP A 38 -9.07 13.83 -0.83
N LYS A 39 -8.94 14.21 0.45
CA LYS A 39 -8.28 13.40 1.47
C LYS A 39 -9.29 12.44 2.12
N ARG A 40 -9.97 11.63 1.33
CA ARG A 40 -11.04 10.76 1.80
C ARG A 40 -10.82 9.33 1.35
N VAL A 41 -11.04 8.39 2.27
CA VAL A 41 -11.18 6.98 1.95
C VAL A 41 -12.58 6.79 1.39
N GLU A 42 -12.69 6.13 0.25
CA GLU A 42 -13.95 5.86 -0.43
C GLU A 42 -14.14 4.36 -0.60
N SER A 43 -15.40 3.94 -0.68
CA SER A 43 -15.77 2.55 -0.93
C SER A 43 -17.13 2.51 -1.63
N TYR A 44 -17.58 1.31 -1.99
CA TYR A 44 -18.87 1.05 -2.61
C TYR A 44 -19.79 0.35 -1.60
N ASP A 45 -21.03 0.81 -1.53
CA ASP A 45 -22.08 0.15 -0.76
C ASP A 45 -22.61 -1.11 -1.49
N GLU A 46 -23.65 -1.74 -0.93
CA GLU A 46 -24.30 -2.93 -1.50
C GLU A 46 -24.95 -2.68 -2.88
N LYS A 47 -25.25 -1.42 -3.21
CA LYS A 47 -25.82 -1.01 -4.50
C LYS A 47 -24.75 -0.61 -5.51
N ASN A 48 -23.47 -0.79 -5.15
CA ASN A 48 -22.32 -0.36 -5.92
C ASN A 48 -22.25 1.17 -6.09
N GLU A 49 -22.85 1.93 -5.18
CA GLU A 49 -22.75 3.38 -5.12
C GLU A 49 -21.53 3.79 -4.31
N LYS A 50 -20.73 4.70 -4.88
CA LYS A 50 -19.50 5.17 -4.26
C LYS A 50 -19.79 6.22 -3.19
N GLY A 51 -19.22 6.04 -2.00
CA GLY A 51 -19.34 7.02 -0.92
C GLY A 51 -18.12 7.13 -0.02
N GLU A 52 -18.21 8.06 0.93
CA GLU A 52 -17.14 8.41 1.85
C GLU A 52 -17.15 7.49 3.08
N VAL A 53 -16.01 6.86 3.34
CA VAL A 53 -15.77 6.02 4.52
C VAL A 53 -15.27 6.87 5.67
N CYS A 54 -14.20 7.61 5.43
CA CYS A 54 -13.64 8.59 6.35
C CYS A 54 -12.86 9.67 5.60
N ARG A 55 -12.52 10.75 6.30
CA ARG A 55 -11.80 11.90 5.75
C ARG A 55 -10.68 12.31 6.69
N PHE A 56 -9.50 12.54 6.13
CA PHE A 56 -8.36 13.03 6.87
C PHE A 56 -8.41 14.55 7.05
N GLY A 57 -7.96 14.99 8.22
CA GLY A 57 -7.70 16.39 8.52
C GLY A 57 -6.62 16.99 7.61
N ARG A 58 -6.53 18.33 7.61
CA ARG A 58 -5.56 19.05 6.78
C ARG A 58 -4.11 18.63 7.09
N ASP A 59 -3.77 18.56 8.37
CA ASP A 59 -2.42 18.31 8.88
C ASP A 59 -2.25 16.88 9.43
N GLU A 60 -3.27 16.05 9.25
CA GLU A 60 -3.20 14.64 9.63
C GLU A 60 -2.26 13.88 8.69
N LYS A 61 -1.46 12.98 9.28
CA LYS A 61 -0.60 12.05 8.55
C LYS A 61 -1.46 10.96 7.91
N ARG A 62 -1.02 10.45 6.77
CA ARG A 62 -1.83 9.57 5.92
C ARG A 62 -0.93 8.56 5.24
N PRO A 63 -1.44 7.36 4.93
CA PRO A 63 -0.72 6.44 4.06
C PRO A 63 -0.64 7.00 2.64
N ASP A 64 0.08 6.32 1.75
CA ASP A 64 0.16 6.72 0.34
C ASP A 64 -0.91 6.06 -0.51
N ILE A 65 -1.19 4.77 -0.29
CA ILE A 65 -2.26 4.03 -0.97
C ILE A 65 -2.94 3.09 0.02
N ILE A 66 -4.26 2.91 -0.13
CA ILE A 66 -5.01 1.80 0.46
C ILE A 66 -5.69 1.04 -0.69
N ILE A 67 -5.43 -0.26 -0.79
CA ILE A 67 -6.14 -1.14 -1.72
C ILE A 67 -6.91 -2.21 -0.97
N VAL A 68 -7.98 -2.71 -1.59
CA VAL A 68 -8.88 -3.69 -1.00
C VAL A 68 -9.14 -4.80 -2.01
N ASN A 69 -9.22 -6.03 -1.51
CA ASN A 69 -9.67 -7.20 -2.24
C ASN A 69 -10.81 -7.85 -1.46
N ASP A 70 -12.02 -7.76 -2.00
CA ASP A 70 -13.23 -8.26 -1.35
C ASP A 70 -13.32 -9.79 -1.38
N GLU A 71 -12.75 -10.45 -2.40
CA GLU A 71 -12.75 -11.91 -2.52
C GLU A 71 -11.88 -12.56 -1.45
N LEU A 72 -10.68 -12.02 -1.22
CA LEU A 72 -9.74 -12.48 -0.21
C LEU A 72 -10.04 -11.91 1.19
N LYS A 73 -10.93 -10.91 1.29
CA LYS A 73 -11.23 -10.14 2.51
C LYS A 73 -9.99 -9.51 3.14
N ILE A 74 -9.25 -8.76 2.31
CA ILE A 74 -7.96 -8.17 2.66
C ILE A 74 -7.93 -6.67 2.34
N ILE A 75 -7.24 -5.91 3.18
CA ILE A 75 -6.81 -4.54 2.94
C ILE A 75 -5.28 -4.49 2.99
N ILE A 76 -4.66 -3.80 2.05
CA ILE A 76 -3.22 -3.50 2.11
C ILE A 76 -3.03 -2.00 2.13
N ILE A 77 -2.29 -1.52 3.14
CA ILE A 77 -1.97 -0.11 3.34
C ILE A 77 -0.50 0.10 2.98
N PHE A 78 -0.24 0.93 1.97
CA PHE A 78 1.09 1.16 1.42
C PHE A 78 1.69 2.49 1.85
N GLU A 79 2.98 2.44 2.18
CA GLU A 79 3.91 3.58 2.12
C GLU A 79 4.70 3.51 0.81
N ALA A 80 4.80 4.63 0.11
CA ALA A 80 5.52 4.76 -1.15
C ALA A 80 6.79 5.61 -0.98
N LYS A 81 7.89 5.24 -1.63
CA LYS A 81 9.08 6.09 -1.77
C LYS A 81 9.65 5.99 -3.19
N ASP A 82 10.51 6.93 -3.57
CA ASP A 82 11.26 6.85 -4.84
C ASP A 82 12.42 5.85 -4.81
N SER A 83 12.81 5.35 -3.63
CA SER A 83 13.77 4.23 -3.50
C SER A 83 13.61 3.42 -2.22
N ILE A 84 14.08 2.17 -2.25
CA ILE A 84 14.07 1.28 -1.08
C ILE A 84 14.93 1.83 0.07
N ASP A 85 16.01 2.55 -0.22
CA ASP A 85 16.86 3.11 0.83
C ASP A 85 16.17 4.23 1.62
N LYS A 86 15.26 4.98 0.98
CA LYS A 86 14.48 5.99 1.71
C LYS A 86 13.45 5.39 2.64
N LEU A 87 12.93 4.19 2.33
CA LEU A 87 12.11 3.41 3.26
C LEU A 87 12.91 2.92 4.48
N LYS A 88 14.25 2.89 4.40
CA LYS A 88 15.16 2.27 5.37
C LYS A 88 15.59 3.21 6.51
N SER A 89 15.28 4.51 6.43
CA SER A 89 15.72 5.45 7.46
C SER A 89 14.91 5.29 8.76
N ASN A 90 15.59 5.13 9.90
CA ASN A 90 14.96 4.77 11.20
C ASN A 90 13.79 5.67 11.59
N ASN A 91 13.96 6.99 11.47
CA ASN A 91 12.88 7.95 11.78
C ASN A 91 11.68 7.83 10.83
N GLN A 92 11.87 7.32 9.61
CA GLN A 92 10.78 7.11 8.66
C GLN A 92 10.06 5.80 8.92
N ILE A 93 10.78 4.73 9.27
CA ILE A 93 10.19 3.42 9.57
C ILE A 93 9.16 3.52 10.69
N GLU A 94 9.52 4.17 11.81
CA GLU A 94 8.60 4.38 12.93
C GLU A 94 7.39 5.22 12.51
N LYS A 95 7.61 6.31 11.77
CA LYS A 95 6.53 7.18 11.31
C LYS A 95 5.56 6.46 10.38
N SER A 96 6.10 5.69 9.42
CA SER A 96 5.31 4.92 8.47
C SER A 96 4.53 3.82 9.18
N CYS A 97 5.15 3.05 10.07
CA CYS A 97 4.45 2.03 10.84
C CYS A 97 3.32 2.62 11.70
N LYS A 98 3.53 3.78 12.31
CA LYS A 98 2.47 4.49 13.05
C LYS A 98 1.33 4.93 12.14
N VAL A 99 1.63 5.49 10.98
CA VAL A 99 0.59 5.90 10.01
C VAL A 99 -0.26 4.71 9.55
N ILE A 100 0.38 3.59 9.23
CA ILE A 100 -0.30 2.37 8.80
C ILE A 100 -1.16 1.81 9.97
N GLU A 101 -0.61 1.78 11.18
CA GLU A 101 -1.33 1.34 12.39
C GLU A 101 -2.55 2.22 12.73
N ASP A 102 -2.37 3.54 12.70
CA ASP A 102 -3.45 4.49 12.98
C ASP A 102 -4.57 4.32 11.95
N MET A 103 -4.21 4.17 10.68
CA MET A 103 -5.18 3.89 9.62
C MET A 103 -5.88 2.54 9.82
N ALA A 104 -5.16 1.48 10.19
CA ALA A 104 -5.75 0.18 10.45
C ALA A 104 -6.77 0.25 11.60
N LYS A 105 -6.46 0.97 12.69
CA LYS A 105 -7.38 1.22 13.80
C LYS A 105 -8.62 1.98 13.36
N THR A 106 -8.44 3.03 12.54
CA THR A 106 -9.58 3.78 12.00
C THR A 106 -10.47 2.87 11.17
N LEU A 107 -9.94 2.13 10.18
CA LEU A 107 -10.75 1.27 9.31
C LEU A 107 -11.47 0.14 10.05
N THR A 108 -10.84 -0.44 11.07
CA THR A 108 -11.45 -1.52 11.87
C THR A 108 -12.51 -1.01 12.84
N SER A 109 -12.45 0.26 13.23
CA SER A 109 -13.45 0.90 14.11
C SER A 109 -14.73 1.34 13.39
N ILE A 110 -14.73 1.41 12.06
CA ILE A 110 -15.87 1.92 11.27
C ILE A 110 -16.85 0.77 10.99
N VAL A 111 -17.70 0.48 11.98
CA VAL A 111 -18.68 -0.62 11.90
C VAL A 111 -19.96 -0.19 11.15
N ASP A 112 -20.46 1.00 11.44
CA ASP A 112 -21.79 1.45 11.00
C ASP A 112 -21.79 2.30 9.70
N ASN A 113 -20.66 2.40 9.00
CA ASN A 113 -20.62 3.16 7.74
C ASN A 113 -21.16 2.28 6.59
N PRO A 114 -22.21 2.72 5.86
CA PRO A 114 -22.85 1.92 4.82
C PRO A 114 -21.95 1.60 3.61
N TYR A 115 -20.90 2.40 3.38
CA TYR A 115 -19.95 2.17 2.30
C TYR A 115 -18.82 1.22 2.71
N TRP A 116 -18.52 1.12 4.01
CA TRP A 116 -17.46 0.23 4.52
C TRP A 116 -18.00 -1.15 4.90
N GLY A 117 -19.13 -1.19 5.62
CA GLY A 117 -19.82 -2.41 6.02
C GLY A 117 -18.88 -3.44 6.66
N GLU A 118 -18.99 -4.70 6.23
CA GLU A 118 -18.20 -5.84 6.75
C GLU A 118 -16.68 -5.72 6.52
N ARG A 119 -16.21 -4.74 5.74
CA ARG A 119 -14.78 -4.55 5.48
C ARG A 119 -13.98 -4.15 6.72
N HIS A 120 -14.65 -3.68 7.78
CA HIS A 120 -14.02 -3.46 9.08
C HIS A 120 -13.45 -4.76 9.71
N LEU A 121 -13.91 -5.93 9.26
CA LEU A 121 -13.42 -7.25 9.69
C LEU A 121 -12.29 -7.81 8.82
N TYR A 122 -11.93 -7.13 7.73
CA TYR A 122 -10.92 -7.63 6.80
C TYR A 122 -9.54 -7.65 7.45
N LYS A 123 -8.70 -8.60 7.02
CA LYS A 123 -7.31 -8.63 7.46
C LYS A 123 -6.54 -7.48 6.82
N ILE A 124 -5.76 -6.79 7.64
CA ILE A 124 -4.94 -5.66 7.19
C ILE A 124 -3.48 -6.10 7.15
N TYR A 125 -2.82 -5.82 6.02
CA TYR A 125 -1.38 -6.07 5.83
C TYR A 125 -0.62 -4.79 5.51
N ASN A 126 0.66 -4.79 5.87
CA ASN A 126 1.60 -3.74 5.52
C ASN A 126 2.10 -3.94 4.08
N GLY A 127 1.92 -2.89 3.27
CA GLY A 127 2.48 -2.76 1.93
C GLY A 127 3.66 -1.78 1.89
N LEU A 128 4.71 -2.13 1.15
CA LEU A 128 5.82 -1.23 0.84
C LEU A 128 5.90 -1.04 -0.66
N LEU A 129 5.93 0.21 -1.13
CA LEU A 129 6.07 0.56 -2.55
C LEU A 129 7.33 1.40 -2.74
N TRP A 130 8.18 1.04 -3.70
CA TRP A 130 9.36 1.84 -4.01
C TRP A 130 9.67 1.90 -5.50
N GLY A 131 10.35 2.97 -5.89
CA GLY A 131 10.96 3.09 -7.20
C GLY A 131 12.35 2.43 -7.27
N SER A 132 12.71 1.94 -8.44
CA SER A 132 14.10 1.62 -8.75
C SER A 132 14.44 1.80 -10.23
N THR A 133 15.70 2.13 -10.50
CA THR A 133 16.32 2.02 -11.83
C THR A 133 17.12 0.73 -11.99
N ASN A 134 17.46 0.07 -10.86
CA ASN A 134 18.17 -1.20 -10.81
C ASN A 134 17.44 -2.11 -9.81
N PRO A 135 16.81 -3.22 -10.24
CA PRO A 135 15.99 -4.04 -9.36
C PRO A 135 16.69 -4.39 -8.04
N SER A 136 15.95 -4.24 -6.94
CA SER A 136 16.46 -4.53 -5.60
C SER A 136 16.76 -6.01 -5.45
N SER A 137 17.87 -6.34 -4.78
CA SER A 137 18.18 -7.74 -4.48
C SER A 137 17.18 -8.32 -3.48
N ASN A 138 16.90 -9.62 -3.60
CA ASN A 138 16.03 -10.35 -2.66
C ASN A 138 16.47 -10.19 -1.20
N GLU A 139 17.78 -10.13 -0.95
CA GLU A 139 18.33 -9.89 0.39
C GLU A 139 17.96 -8.49 0.91
N THR A 140 18.07 -7.47 0.07
CA THR A 140 17.69 -6.09 0.44
C THR A 140 16.21 -6.01 0.80
N VAL A 141 15.36 -6.64 -0.01
CA VAL A 141 13.91 -6.68 0.22
C VAL A 141 13.57 -7.44 1.50
N LYS A 142 14.17 -8.62 1.72
CA LYS A 142 13.99 -9.40 2.96
C LYS A 142 14.43 -8.61 4.19
N ASN A 143 15.57 -7.93 4.14
CA ASN A 143 16.04 -7.09 5.23
C ASN A 143 15.07 -5.95 5.53
N MET A 144 14.49 -5.33 4.49
CA MET A 144 13.46 -4.28 4.67
C MET A 144 12.23 -4.82 5.40
N PHE A 145 11.70 -5.96 4.96
CA PHE A 145 10.57 -6.61 5.61
C PHE A 145 10.87 -6.93 7.09
N LEU A 146 12.04 -7.49 7.37
CA LEU A 146 12.46 -7.77 8.76
C LEU A 146 12.47 -6.51 9.64
N ILE A 147 12.93 -5.37 9.10
CA ILE A 147 12.98 -4.11 9.83
C ILE A 147 11.56 -3.61 10.15
N TYR A 148 10.66 -3.56 9.17
CA TYR A 148 9.27 -3.14 9.38
C TYR A 148 8.51 -4.12 10.29
N SER A 149 8.74 -5.43 10.14
CA SER A 149 8.16 -6.45 11.02
C SER A 149 8.58 -6.25 12.48
N LYS A 150 9.85 -5.91 12.73
CA LYS A 150 10.35 -5.58 14.08
C LYS A 150 9.68 -4.32 14.62
N GLU A 151 9.54 -3.29 13.79
CA GLU A 151 8.91 -2.04 14.20
C GLU A 151 7.42 -2.21 14.54
N LEU A 152 6.66 -2.90 13.69
CA LEU A 152 5.24 -3.23 13.95
C LEU A 152 5.06 -4.04 15.23
N LYS A 153 6.02 -4.92 15.56
CA LYS A 153 6.05 -5.63 16.85
C LYS A 153 6.29 -4.67 18.00
N ARG A 154 7.27 -3.77 17.87
CA ARG A 154 7.65 -2.78 18.88
C ARG A 154 6.50 -1.85 19.26
N ILE A 155 5.69 -1.42 18.29
CA ILE A 155 4.53 -0.53 18.53
C ILE A 155 3.24 -1.28 18.87
N GLU A 156 3.31 -2.60 19.11
CA GLU A 156 2.16 -3.44 19.43
C GLU A 156 1.01 -3.35 18.40
N SER A 157 1.36 -3.17 17.12
CA SER A 157 0.41 -2.98 16.02
C SER A 157 -0.65 -4.09 15.95
N ILE A 158 -1.88 -3.73 15.55
CA ILE A 158 -2.97 -4.67 15.27
C ILE A 158 -2.82 -5.39 13.92
N ILE A 159 -1.95 -4.87 13.05
CA ILE A 159 -1.67 -5.41 11.72
C ILE A 159 -0.90 -6.72 11.85
N ASP A 160 -1.15 -7.65 10.93
CA ASP A 160 -0.38 -8.88 10.86
C ASP A 160 1.09 -8.58 10.54
N LYS A 161 1.97 -8.95 11.46
CA LYS A 161 3.40 -8.64 11.46
C LYS A 161 4.23 -9.73 10.75
N THR A 162 3.56 -10.77 10.26
CA THR A 162 4.17 -11.94 9.62
C THR A 162 4.02 -11.91 8.11
N ILE A 163 3.11 -11.08 7.59
CA ILE A 163 2.84 -10.93 6.16
C ILE A 163 3.11 -9.49 5.74
N GLN A 164 3.94 -9.33 4.72
CA GLN A 164 4.25 -8.05 4.11
C GLN A 164 4.35 -8.20 2.60
N ILE A 165 3.82 -7.21 1.89
CA ILE A 165 3.80 -7.18 0.44
C ILE A 165 4.65 -6.02 -0.04
N GLY A 166 5.56 -6.29 -0.97
CA GLY A 166 6.43 -5.28 -1.57
C GLY A 166 6.14 -5.11 -3.05
N ILE A 167 6.09 -3.87 -3.50
CA ILE A 167 5.91 -3.52 -4.91
C ILE A 167 7.09 -2.65 -5.32
N GLU A 168 7.78 -3.06 -6.37
CA GLU A 168 8.90 -2.29 -6.92
C GLU A 168 8.56 -1.82 -8.33
N SER A 169 8.54 -0.50 -8.51
CA SER A 169 8.41 0.14 -9.82
C SER A 169 9.79 0.25 -10.47
N ASN A 170 10.06 -0.61 -11.45
CA ASN A 170 11.34 -0.70 -12.15
C ASN A 170 11.28 0.08 -13.46
N LYS A 171 12.00 1.21 -13.52
CA LYS A 171 12.15 1.98 -14.74
C LYS A 171 13.24 1.36 -15.62
N ASP A 172 12.86 0.95 -16.83
CA ASP A 172 13.79 0.37 -17.80
C ASP A 172 14.55 1.44 -18.62
N ASN A 173 15.50 0.96 -19.44
CA ASN A 173 16.30 1.81 -20.34
C ASN A 173 15.47 2.50 -21.45
N LYS A 174 14.23 2.07 -21.67
CA LYS A 174 13.28 2.65 -22.63
C LYS A 174 12.31 3.64 -21.96
N ASN A 175 12.50 3.95 -20.67
CA ASN A 175 11.61 4.77 -19.83
C ASN A 175 10.21 4.16 -19.57
N SER A 176 10.04 2.85 -19.78
CA SER A 176 8.85 2.11 -19.35
C SER A 176 8.99 1.69 -17.90
N ILE A 177 7.87 1.55 -17.18
CA ILE A 177 7.84 1.08 -15.79
C ILE A 177 7.24 -0.31 -15.76
N ASN A 178 7.97 -1.26 -15.19
CA ASN A 178 7.49 -2.61 -14.91
C ASN A 178 7.37 -2.78 -13.40
N LEU A 179 6.34 -3.50 -12.95
CA LEU A 179 6.15 -3.79 -11.53
C LEU A 179 6.71 -5.17 -11.19
N SER A 180 7.52 -5.22 -10.13
CA SER A 180 7.94 -6.46 -9.49
C SER A 180 7.23 -6.63 -8.15
N PHE A 181 6.76 -7.84 -7.89
CA PHE A 181 5.97 -8.18 -6.71
C PHE A 181 6.80 -9.04 -5.77
N HIS A 182 6.88 -8.62 -4.52
CA HIS A 182 7.74 -9.20 -3.50
C HIS A 182 6.91 -9.65 -2.29
N LYS A 183 7.33 -10.76 -1.67
CA LYS A 183 6.68 -11.34 -0.50
C LYS A 183 7.70 -11.77 0.55
N ASN A 184 7.32 -11.73 1.81
CA ASN A 184 8.18 -12.14 2.93
C ASN A 184 7.98 -13.60 3.36
N SER A 185 6.98 -14.30 2.82
CA SER A 185 6.60 -15.67 3.17
C SER A 185 6.03 -16.43 1.97
N ASP A 186 6.15 -17.76 1.98
CA ASP A 186 5.56 -18.66 0.97
C ASP A 186 4.23 -19.30 1.43
N SER A 187 3.61 -18.76 2.48
CA SER A 187 2.30 -19.24 2.93
C SER A 187 1.25 -19.09 1.82
N LYS A 188 0.25 -19.98 1.83
CA LYS A 188 -0.79 -20.02 0.80
C LYS A 188 -1.43 -18.65 0.57
N ILE A 189 -1.86 -17.99 1.64
CA ILE A 189 -2.50 -16.67 1.56
C ILE A 189 -1.60 -15.60 0.91
N VAL A 190 -0.29 -15.64 1.15
CA VAL A 190 0.64 -14.69 0.55
C VAL A 190 0.83 -14.98 -0.94
N ASN A 191 0.82 -16.25 -1.33
CA ASN A 191 0.82 -16.62 -2.75
C ASN A 191 -0.46 -16.16 -3.44
N ASP A 192 -1.62 -16.37 -2.82
CA ASP A 192 -2.93 -15.94 -3.34
C ASP A 192 -2.98 -14.39 -3.51
N ILE A 193 -2.41 -13.63 -2.55
CA ILE A 193 -2.27 -12.17 -2.66
C ILE A 193 -1.39 -11.80 -3.87
N ILE A 194 -0.21 -12.40 -4.00
CA ILE A 194 0.73 -12.06 -5.07
C ILE A 194 0.20 -12.47 -6.45
N GLU A 195 -0.50 -13.60 -6.54
CA GLU A 195 -1.11 -14.08 -7.78
C GLU A 195 -2.26 -13.17 -8.21
N SER A 196 -3.16 -12.81 -7.28
CA SER A 196 -4.26 -11.88 -7.58
C SER A 196 -3.78 -10.45 -7.87
N LEU A 197 -2.59 -10.06 -7.41
CA LEU A 197 -1.98 -8.77 -7.70
C LEU A 197 -1.30 -8.73 -9.07
N LYS A 198 -1.01 -9.85 -9.74
CA LYS A 198 -0.33 -9.86 -11.04
C LYS A 198 -1.32 -9.73 -12.20
#